data_AF-A0A4Y8X2V6-F1
#
_entry.id   AF-A0A4Y8X2V6-F1
#
_cell.length_a   1.000
_cell.length_b   1.000
_cell.length_c   1.000
_cell.angle_alpha   90.00
_cell.angle_beta   90.00
_cell.angle_gamma   90.00
#
_symmetry.space_group_name_H-M   'P 1'
#
loop_
_entity.id
_entity.type
_entity.pdbx_description
1 polymer ?
#
loop_
_entity_poly.entity_id
_entity_poly.type
_entity_poly.pdbx_seq_one_letter_code
_entity_poly.pdbx_strand_id
1 'polypeptide(L)'
;MSALWAVALIMLLSGAAKLRSREDVGAVFTRLKVPRALAAPWLARAFPWLELLLGLALLLPFPALRPLVGAAAVALFTAFLVLVVRAKDDGVSCGCFGEASAAPISRWTIVRNVLFLALAVLALVEGIVSFLTHDAVAWVPLTAFGSGAWAWALLVALLLAAAAFLVGRESVPPADDPDPFDAGAPAAATAPVAGAPAAPEGGDEPERRPFPAAVVVSDSSYRSLHDVVAEGAVVALRLSPGCGSCSSVIAQLPDYVDRLGPVRPRVLVPRYGTAAEHAPHLGQIPAELVLEDPGAGACQGLGLSSFPSAVLLGTDRLTAGGPVFGADAVLEFLDEIAEIMAAELPAAQTDHDHGGHRP
;
A
#
# COMPACT_ATOMS: atom_id res chain seq x y z
N MET A 1 26.85 10.76 15.71
CA MET A 1 26.16 9.47 15.58
C MET A 1 27.00 8.58 14.67
N SER A 2 27.32 7.34 15.07
CA SER A 2 28.04 6.42 14.19
C SER A 2 27.10 5.84 13.12
N ALA A 3 27.62 5.46 11.97
CA ALA A 3 26.84 4.77 10.94
C ALA A 3 26.32 3.40 11.43
N LEU A 4 27.08 2.68 12.27
CA LEU A 4 26.64 1.42 12.90
C LEU A 4 25.29 1.57 13.64
N TRP A 5 25.22 2.55 14.56
CA TRP A 5 23.99 2.90 15.29
C TRP A 5 22.85 3.32 14.35
N ALA A 6 23.13 4.12 13.31
CA ALA A 6 22.11 4.55 12.36
C ALA A 6 21.48 3.35 11.63
N VAL A 7 22.31 2.45 11.09
CA VAL A 7 21.87 1.25 10.39
C VAL A 7 21.14 0.29 11.33
N ALA A 8 21.66 0.09 12.55
CA ALA A 8 21.01 -0.72 13.56
C ALA A 8 19.59 -0.21 13.88
N LEU A 9 19.42 1.10 14.09
CA LEU A 9 18.11 1.70 14.33
C LEU A 9 17.17 1.49 13.14
N ILE A 10 17.64 1.71 11.92
CA ILE A 10 16.85 1.48 10.70
C ILE A 10 16.36 0.03 10.65
N MET A 11 17.25 -0.94 10.86
CA MET A 11 16.92 -2.37 10.80
C MET A 11 15.98 -2.80 11.93
N LEU A 12 16.21 -2.31 13.14
CA LEU A 12 15.35 -2.60 14.30
C LEU A 12 13.94 -2.02 14.10
N LEU A 13 13.83 -0.77 13.64
CA LEU A 13 12.55 -0.14 13.34
C LEU A 13 11.84 -0.85 12.20
N SER A 14 12.56 -1.19 11.13
CA SER A 14 12.03 -1.90 9.97
C SER A 14 11.51 -3.29 10.35
N GLY A 15 12.30 -4.10 11.06
CA GLY A 15 11.90 -5.43 11.51
C GLY A 15 10.73 -5.39 12.51
N ALA A 16 10.74 -4.44 13.45
CA ALA A 16 9.65 -4.25 14.39
C ALA A 16 8.35 -3.83 13.70
N ALA A 17 8.41 -2.95 12.70
CA ALA A 17 7.26 -2.53 11.92
C ALA A 17 6.65 -3.71 11.14
N LYS A 18 7.48 -4.57 10.54
CA LYS A 18 7.02 -5.79 9.85
C LYS A 18 6.36 -6.80 10.80
N LEU A 19 6.89 -6.97 12.01
CA LEU A 19 6.26 -7.84 13.01
C LEU A 19 4.94 -7.28 13.55
N ARG A 20 4.85 -5.95 13.72
CA ARG A 20 3.65 -5.30 14.28
C ARG A 20 2.49 -5.26 13.30
N SER A 21 2.76 -4.99 12.02
CA SER A 21 1.74 -4.90 10.97
C SER A 21 1.22 -6.26 10.48
N ARG A 22 1.79 -7.38 10.97
CA ARG A 22 1.49 -8.76 10.49
C ARG A 22 1.46 -8.88 8.95
N GLU A 23 2.24 -8.05 8.27
CA GLU A 23 2.30 -8.03 6.82
C GLU A 23 2.79 -9.39 6.33
N ASP A 24 2.11 -9.98 5.35
CA ASP A 24 2.57 -11.21 4.73
C ASP A 24 3.82 -10.92 3.89
N VAL A 25 4.98 -11.07 4.53
CA VAL A 25 6.29 -10.91 3.88
C VAL A 25 6.42 -11.83 2.66
N GLY A 26 5.72 -12.98 2.66
CA GLY A 26 5.65 -13.86 1.48
C GLY A 26 4.93 -13.20 0.30
N ALA A 27 3.84 -12.47 0.56
CA ALA A 27 3.15 -11.68 -0.45
C ALA A 27 4.04 -10.54 -0.97
N VAL A 28 4.80 -9.86 -0.10
CA VAL A 28 5.79 -8.84 -0.52
C VAL A 28 6.87 -9.46 -1.43
N PHE A 29 7.42 -10.62 -1.06
CA PHE A 29 8.44 -11.32 -1.85
C PHE A 29 7.91 -11.73 -3.23
N THR A 30 6.66 -12.15 -3.29
CA THR A 30 5.99 -12.51 -4.54
C THR A 30 5.77 -11.28 -5.43
N ARG A 31 5.30 -10.16 -4.86
CA ARG A 31 5.11 -8.89 -5.57
C ARG A 31 6.41 -8.29 -6.10
N LEU A 32 7.47 -8.35 -5.31
CA LEU A 32 8.81 -7.89 -5.70
C LEU A 32 9.53 -8.87 -6.64
N LYS A 33 8.86 -9.95 -7.08
CA LYS A 33 9.40 -10.96 -8.00
C LYS A 33 10.76 -11.48 -7.51
N VAL A 34 10.88 -11.75 -6.21
CA VAL A 34 12.10 -12.28 -5.60
C VAL A 34 12.45 -13.61 -6.31
N PRO A 35 13.72 -13.84 -6.71
CA PRO A 35 14.11 -15.07 -7.37
C PRO A 35 13.70 -16.31 -6.58
N ARG A 36 13.25 -17.37 -7.25
CA ARG A 36 12.71 -18.60 -6.60
C ARG A 36 13.64 -19.19 -5.54
N ALA A 37 14.95 -19.08 -5.71
CA ALA A 37 15.95 -19.54 -4.73
C ALA A 37 15.86 -18.82 -3.38
N LEU A 38 15.38 -17.57 -3.37
CA LEU A 38 15.25 -16.70 -2.20
C LEU A 38 13.77 -16.47 -1.80
N ALA A 39 12.81 -16.97 -2.59
CA ALA A 39 11.38 -16.83 -2.32
C ALA A 39 10.81 -17.98 -1.46
N ALA A 40 11.65 -18.66 -0.68
CA ALA A 40 11.19 -19.77 0.15
C ALA A 40 10.28 -19.27 1.29
N PRO A 41 9.12 -19.93 1.57
CA PRO A 41 8.17 -19.47 2.58
C PRO A 41 8.76 -19.33 4.00
N TRP A 42 9.71 -20.20 4.36
CA TRP A 42 10.41 -20.13 5.63
C TRP A 42 11.32 -18.91 5.72
N LEU A 43 11.95 -18.52 4.61
CA LEU A 43 12.85 -17.37 4.56
C LEU A 43 12.07 -16.07 4.66
N ALA A 44 10.92 -15.97 3.98
CA ALA A 44 10.00 -14.84 4.13
C ALA A 44 9.52 -14.68 5.59
N ARG A 45 9.19 -15.79 6.27
CA ARG A 45 8.81 -15.76 7.69
C ARG A 45 9.96 -15.41 8.64
N ALA A 46 11.18 -15.83 8.30
CA ALA A 46 12.38 -15.53 9.08
C ALA A 46 12.89 -14.10 8.84
N PHE A 47 12.52 -13.46 7.73
CA PHE A 47 13.10 -12.20 7.30
C PHE A 47 13.00 -11.05 8.32
N PRO A 48 11.84 -10.76 8.95
CA PRO A 48 11.78 -9.73 10.00
C PRO A 48 12.68 -10.02 11.19
N TRP A 49 12.82 -11.30 11.56
CA TRP A 49 13.71 -11.72 12.63
C TRP A 49 15.18 -11.56 12.25
N LEU A 50 15.53 -11.87 11.00
CA LEU A 50 16.88 -11.63 10.48
C LEU A 50 17.24 -10.15 10.52
N GLU A 51 16.31 -9.25 10.20
CA GLU A 51 16.52 -7.81 10.30
C GLU A 51 16.79 -7.37 11.75
N LEU A 52 15.98 -7.85 12.70
CA LEU A 52 16.17 -7.56 14.12
C LEU A 52 17.49 -8.12 14.66
N LEU A 53 17.83 -9.37 14.32
CA LEU A 53 19.08 -10.01 14.74
C LEU A 53 20.29 -9.27 14.16
N LEU A 54 20.23 -8.84 12.90
CA LEU A 54 21.33 -8.10 12.29
C LEU A 54 21.48 -6.70 12.90
N GLY A 55 20.35 -6.00 13.14
CA GLY A 55 20.33 -4.72 13.83
C GLY A 55 20.91 -4.83 15.25
N LEU A 56 20.53 -5.86 16.01
CA LEU A 56 21.06 -6.12 17.34
C LEU A 56 22.55 -6.51 17.30
N ALA A 57 22.97 -7.29 16.31
CA ALA A 57 24.36 -7.69 16.15
C ALA A 57 25.30 -6.50 15.82
N LEU A 58 24.82 -5.50 15.07
CA LEU A 58 25.55 -4.24 14.87
C LEU A 58 25.74 -3.47 16.19
N LEU A 59 24.80 -3.65 17.12
CA LEU A 59 24.85 -3.18 18.50
C LEU A 59 25.40 -4.25 19.45
N LEU A 60 26.28 -5.16 19.03
CA LEU A 60 27.11 -5.92 20.00
C LEU A 60 28.55 -5.40 20.12
N PRO A 61 29.12 -5.38 21.34
CA PRO A 61 30.44 -4.78 21.60
C PRO A 61 31.59 -5.71 21.18
N PHE A 62 31.43 -6.47 20.10
CA PHE A 62 32.40 -7.43 19.59
C PHE A 62 33.01 -6.92 18.26
N PRO A 63 34.20 -6.27 18.29
CA PRO A 63 34.83 -5.70 17.09
C PRO A 63 35.03 -6.72 15.96
N ALA A 64 35.35 -7.97 16.31
CA ALA A 64 35.54 -9.07 15.35
C ALA A 64 34.29 -9.37 14.50
N LEU A 65 33.09 -9.14 15.03
CA LEU A 65 31.84 -9.40 14.31
C LEU A 65 31.39 -8.21 13.44
N ARG A 66 31.85 -6.99 13.74
CA ARG A 66 31.40 -5.77 13.05
C ARG A 66 31.59 -5.79 11.52
N PRO A 67 32.75 -6.19 10.95
CA PRO A 67 32.88 -6.21 9.49
C PRO A 67 31.99 -7.27 8.84
N LEU A 68 31.80 -8.43 9.49
CA LEU A 68 30.90 -9.48 8.98
C LEU A 68 29.45 -9.02 8.96
N VAL A 69 28.97 -8.46 10.07
CA VAL A 69 27.59 -7.98 10.21
C VAL A 69 27.35 -6.75 9.31
N GLY A 70 28.32 -5.85 9.19
CA GLY A 70 28.27 -4.71 8.27
C GLY A 70 28.21 -5.16 6.81
N ALA A 71 28.98 -6.19 6.42
CA ALA A 71 28.93 -6.74 5.07
C ALA A 71 27.59 -7.40 4.77
N ALA A 72 27.02 -8.12 5.74
CA ALA A 72 25.68 -8.67 5.62
C ALA A 72 24.61 -7.57 5.47
N ALA A 73 24.73 -6.45 6.19
CA ALA A 73 23.82 -5.32 6.03
C ALA A 73 23.92 -4.68 4.64
N VAL A 74 25.14 -4.47 4.13
CA VAL A 74 25.37 -3.99 2.76
C VAL A 74 24.76 -4.93 1.73
N ALA A 75 24.97 -6.24 1.88
CA ALA A 75 24.39 -7.24 0.99
C ALA A 75 22.86 -7.19 1.00
N LEU A 76 22.25 -7.06 2.19
CA LEU A 76 20.81 -6.94 2.36
C LEU A 76 20.25 -5.68 1.69
N PHE A 77 20.79 -4.50 2.00
CA PHE A 77 20.34 -3.24 1.38
C PHE A 77 20.58 -3.19 -0.13
N THR A 78 21.65 -3.84 -0.61
CA THR A 78 21.90 -3.98 -2.05
C THR A 78 20.85 -4.85 -2.71
N ALA A 79 20.57 -6.04 -2.14
CA ALA A 79 19.52 -6.92 -2.65
C ALA A 79 18.18 -6.20 -2.69
N PHE A 80 17.89 -5.43 -1.63
CA PHE A 80 16.67 -4.66 -1.52
C PHE A 80 16.57 -3.55 -2.58
N LEU A 81 17.65 -2.77 -2.77
CA LEU A 81 17.71 -1.74 -3.82
C LEU A 81 17.49 -2.34 -5.22
N VAL A 82 18.09 -3.50 -5.50
CA VAL A 82 17.89 -4.21 -6.78
C VAL A 82 16.42 -4.60 -6.96
N LEU A 83 15.76 -5.12 -5.93
CA LEU A 83 14.34 -5.48 -5.99
C LEU A 83 13.46 -4.24 -6.24
N VAL A 84 13.72 -3.13 -5.53
CA VAL A 84 12.98 -1.87 -5.70
C VAL A 84 13.13 -1.30 -7.11
N VAL A 85 14.36 -1.28 -7.65
CA VAL A 85 14.61 -0.79 -9.01
C VAL A 85 13.90 -1.65 -10.05
N ARG A 86 13.85 -2.98 -9.86
CA ARG A 86 13.15 -3.90 -10.76
C ARG A 86 11.63 -3.78 -10.71
N ALA A 87 11.09 -3.48 -9.54
CA ALA A 87 9.64 -3.45 -9.28
C ALA A 87 9.01 -2.05 -9.44
N LYS A 88 9.82 -1.02 -9.73
CA LYS A 88 9.39 0.38 -9.83
C LYS A 88 8.19 0.59 -10.77
N ASP A 89 8.20 -0.06 -11.92
CA ASP A 89 7.16 0.15 -12.95
C ASP A 89 5.94 -0.78 -12.75
N ASP A 90 5.96 -1.65 -11.74
CA ASP A 90 4.88 -2.61 -11.46
C ASP A 90 3.78 -2.03 -10.53
N GLY A 91 3.92 -0.78 -10.07
CA GLY A 91 2.95 -0.14 -9.18
C GLY A 91 2.81 -0.80 -7.81
N VAL A 92 3.78 -1.63 -7.42
CA VAL A 92 3.79 -2.35 -6.14
C VAL A 92 4.41 -1.50 -5.03
N SER A 93 4.01 -1.76 -3.78
CA SER A 93 4.61 -1.13 -2.61
C SER A 93 5.89 -1.85 -2.16
N CYS A 94 6.76 -1.08 -1.53
CA CYS A 94 8.09 -1.51 -1.12
C CYS A 94 8.08 -2.39 0.15
N GLY A 95 7.11 -2.21 1.06
CA GLY A 95 6.95 -3.02 2.28
C GLY A 95 8.08 -2.90 3.33
N CYS A 96 9.05 -1.98 3.18
CA CYS A 96 10.18 -1.84 4.12
C CYS A 96 9.74 -1.60 5.57
N PHE A 97 8.75 -0.75 5.76
CA PHE A 97 8.33 -0.23 7.06
C PHE A 97 6.86 -0.57 7.36
N GLY A 98 6.36 -1.66 6.79
CA GLY A 98 4.94 -2.02 6.89
C GLY A 98 4.03 -0.94 6.31
N GLU A 99 2.98 -0.62 7.06
CA GLU A 99 1.97 0.40 6.75
C GLU A 99 2.56 1.78 6.39
N ALA A 100 3.69 2.16 6.99
CA ALA A 100 4.34 3.45 6.75
C ALA A 100 4.96 3.58 5.34
N SER A 101 4.98 2.51 4.52
CA SER A 101 5.43 2.52 3.13
C SER A 101 4.44 1.83 2.19
N ALA A 102 3.14 2.04 2.43
CA ALA A 102 2.06 1.51 1.58
C ALA A 102 1.98 2.16 0.18
N ALA A 103 2.62 3.32 -0.02
CA ALA A 103 2.68 3.99 -1.31
C ALA A 103 3.42 3.15 -2.38
N PRO A 104 3.01 3.25 -3.67
CA PRO A 104 3.72 2.60 -4.76
C PRO A 104 5.17 3.09 -4.88
N ILE A 105 6.07 2.22 -5.32
CA ILE A 105 7.49 2.54 -5.47
C ILE A 105 7.67 3.75 -6.40
N SER A 106 8.23 4.82 -5.87
CA SER A 106 8.49 6.06 -6.58
C SER A 106 9.99 6.23 -6.88
N ARG A 107 10.34 7.28 -7.64
CA ARG A 107 11.75 7.68 -7.80
C ARG A 107 12.39 8.03 -6.46
N TRP A 108 11.63 8.57 -5.52
CA TRP A 108 12.08 8.89 -4.16
C TRP A 108 12.36 7.63 -3.33
N THR A 109 11.64 6.54 -3.59
CA THR A 109 11.87 5.25 -2.93
C THR A 109 13.24 4.70 -3.32
N ILE A 110 13.67 4.87 -4.58
CA ILE A 110 15.01 4.50 -5.03
C ILE A 110 16.06 5.35 -4.31
N VAL A 111 15.89 6.68 -4.28
CA VAL A 111 16.82 7.60 -3.59
C VAL A 111 16.98 7.22 -2.13
N ARG A 112 15.86 6.99 -1.43
CA ARG A 112 15.85 6.53 -0.03
C ARG A 112 16.64 5.25 0.17
N ASN A 113 16.45 4.25 -0.71
CA ASN A 113 17.17 2.98 -0.61
C ASN A 113 18.67 3.12 -0.94
N VAL A 114 19.04 4.03 -1.83
CA VAL A 114 20.44 4.41 -2.06
C VAL A 114 21.05 5.03 -0.80
N LEU A 115 20.32 5.89 -0.08
CA LEU A 115 20.79 6.45 1.19
C LEU A 115 20.99 5.37 2.26
N PHE A 116 20.07 4.40 2.38
CA PHE A 116 20.23 3.27 3.29
C PHE A 116 21.46 2.42 2.94
N LEU A 117 21.69 2.15 1.65
CA LEU A 117 22.88 1.45 1.20
C LEU A 117 24.16 2.25 1.52
N ALA A 118 24.16 3.57 1.31
CA ALA A 118 25.29 4.42 1.67
C ALA A 118 25.59 4.37 3.18
N LEU A 119 24.56 4.47 4.03
CA LEU A 119 24.68 4.30 5.48
C LEU A 119 25.24 2.92 5.85
N ALA A 120 24.81 1.85 5.18
CA ALA A 120 25.33 0.49 5.39
C ALA A 120 26.81 0.36 5.00
N VAL A 121 27.23 0.98 3.89
CA VAL A 121 28.64 1.02 3.48
C VAL A 121 29.48 1.78 4.50
N LEU A 122 29.01 2.93 4.98
CA LEU A 122 29.70 3.69 6.04
C LEU A 122 29.81 2.86 7.33
N ALA A 123 28.77 2.12 7.71
CA ALA A 123 28.79 1.23 8.87
C ALA A 123 29.79 0.07 8.69
N LEU A 124 29.91 -0.49 7.48
CA LEU A 124 30.94 -1.49 7.18
C LEU A 124 32.35 -0.91 7.30
N VAL A 125 32.58 0.30 6.78
CA VAL A 125 33.88 0.98 6.91
C VAL A 125 34.22 1.21 8.38
N GLU A 126 33.29 1.71 9.19
CA GLU A 126 33.47 1.84 10.65
C GLU A 126 33.79 0.49 11.31
N GLY A 127 33.10 -0.58 10.91
CA GLY A 127 33.34 -1.94 11.39
C GLY A 127 34.73 -2.48 11.06
N ILE A 128 35.21 -2.26 9.84
CA ILE A 128 36.56 -2.66 9.39
C ILE A 128 37.61 -1.85 10.16
N VAL A 129 37.47 -0.53 10.23
CA VAL A 129 38.43 0.33 10.94
C VAL A 129 38.51 -0.08 12.40
N SER A 130 37.37 -0.26 13.06
CA SER A 130 37.32 -0.68 14.47
C SER A 130 37.93 -2.06 14.71
N PHE A 131 37.75 -3.00 13.78
CA PHE A 131 38.42 -4.30 13.85
C PHE A 131 39.95 -4.17 13.74
N LEU A 132 40.44 -3.37 12.81
CA LEU A 132 41.88 -3.18 12.57
C LEU A 132 42.57 -2.45 13.73
N THR A 133 41.94 -1.41 14.28
CA THR A 133 42.52 -0.61 15.37
C THR A 133 42.30 -1.21 16.75
N HIS A 134 41.54 -2.32 16.85
CA HIS A 134 41.08 -2.91 18.11
C HIS A 134 40.39 -1.89 19.03
N ASP A 135 39.86 -0.82 18.45
CA ASP A 135 39.39 0.32 19.19
C ASP A 135 37.92 0.14 19.57
N ALA A 136 37.65 0.15 20.87
CA ALA A 136 36.31 0.12 21.43
C ALA A 136 35.65 1.51 21.37
N VAL A 137 36.39 2.58 21.07
CA VAL A 137 35.90 3.97 21.12
C VAL A 137 34.80 4.25 20.09
N ALA A 138 34.66 3.45 19.02
CA ALA A 138 33.59 3.54 18.03
C ALA A 138 32.19 3.13 18.54
N TRP A 139 32.08 2.67 19.79
CA TRP A 139 30.84 2.11 20.33
C TRP A 139 29.94 3.11 21.06
N VAL A 140 30.49 4.24 21.48
CA VAL A 140 29.76 5.26 22.20
C VAL A 140 29.28 6.32 21.21
N PRO A 141 27.96 6.55 21.06
CA PRO A 141 27.43 7.51 20.08
C PRO A 141 27.97 8.96 20.26
N LEU A 142 28.53 9.25 21.44
CA LEU A 142 29.01 10.55 21.91
C LEU A 142 30.54 10.75 21.82
N THR A 143 31.36 9.72 21.58
CA THR A 143 32.83 9.88 21.54
C THR A 143 33.33 10.60 20.28
N ALA A 144 32.52 10.67 19.22
CA ALA A 144 32.84 11.41 18.00
C ALA A 144 33.05 12.93 18.24
N PHE A 145 32.48 13.48 19.31
CA PHE A 145 32.69 14.89 19.70
C PHE A 145 34.09 15.13 20.30
N GLY A 146 34.73 14.11 20.88
CA GLY A 146 36.03 14.25 21.56
C GLY A 146 37.25 14.01 20.68
N SER A 147 37.10 13.35 19.51
CA SER A 147 38.22 12.84 18.69
C SER A 147 38.45 13.57 17.36
N GLY A 148 37.73 14.66 17.08
CA GLY A 148 37.80 15.36 15.79
C GLY A 148 36.95 14.73 14.67
N ALA A 149 36.18 13.68 14.98
CA ALA A 149 35.30 12.98 14.04
C ALA A 149 33.91 13.63 13.87
N TRP A 150 33.75 14.92 14.24
CA TRP A 150 32.47 15.62 14.20
C TRP A 150 31.90 15.74 12.79
N ALA A 151 32.75 15.92 11.77
CA ALA A 151 32.33 15.99 10.36
C ALA A 151 31.71 14.66 9.89
N TRP A 152 32.27 13.53 10.36
CA TRP A 152 31.74 12.20 10.09
C TRP A 152 30.39 11.99 10.76
N ALA A 153 30.29 12.34 12.05
CA ALA A 153 29.04 12.26 12.79
C ALA A 153 27.94 13.15 12.18
N LEU A 154 28.31 14.33 11.67
CA LEU A 154 27.40 15.24 10.98
C LEU A 154 26.92 14.65 9.65
N LEU A 155 27.83 14.08 8.84
CA LEU A 155 27.47 13.39 7.60
C LEU A 155 26.45 12.27 7.84
N VAL A 156 26.72 11.39 8.81
CA VAL A 156 25.81 10.28 9.16
C VAL A 156 24.46 10.81 9.63
N ALA A 157 24.45 11.84 10.47
CA ALA A 157 23.21 12.46 10.96
C ALA A 157 22.40 13.08 9.81
N LEU A 158 23.05 13.77 8.86
CA LEU A 158 22.39 14.35 7.69
C LEU A 158 21.81 13.28 6.78
N LEU A 159 22.55 12.20 6.51
CA LEU A 159 22.07 11.08 5.70
C LEU A 159 20.89 10.37 6.37
N LEU A 160 20.95 10.15 7.70
CA LEU A 160 19.87 9.55 8.45
C LEU A 160 18.62 10.45 8.47
N ALA A 161 18.81 11.76 8.67
CA ALA A 161 17.71 12.74 8.63
C ALA A 161 17.07 12.81 7.24
N ALA A 162 17.87 12.82 6.17
CA ALA A 162 17.38 12.79 4.80
C ALA A 162 16.60 11.49 4.50
N ALA A 163 17.11 10.35 4.96
CA ALA A 163 16.41 9.07 4.81
C ALA A 163 15.08 9.05 5.58
N ALA A 164 15.07 9.54 6.83
CA ALA A 164 13.86 9.66 7.65
C ALA A 164 12.83 10.62 7.02
N PHE A 165 13.28 11.75 6.48
CA PHE A 165 12.43 12.70 5.77
C PHE A 165 11.79 12.06 4.52
N LEU A 166 12.56 11.30 3.74
CA LEU A 166 12.05 10.59 2.57
C LEU A 166 11.06 9.49 2.95
N VAL A 167 11.28 8.77 4.06
CA VAL A 167 10.29 7.84 4.61
C VAL A 167 9.00 8.58 4.92
N GLY A 168 9.07 9.68 5.68
CA GLY A 168 7.89 10.45 6.08
C GLY A 168 7.12 11.06 4.90
N ARG A 169 7.83 11.55 3.87
CA ARG A 169 7.22 12.07 2.64
C ARG A 169 6.39 11.02 1.90
N GLU A 170 6.80 9.76 1.94
CA GLU A 170 6.08 8.65 1.32
C GLU A 170 4.95 8.09 2.21
N SER A 171 4.92 8.48 3.49
CA SER A 171 3.86 8.14 4.45
C SER A 171 2.71 9.15 4.46
N VAL A 172 2.89 10.34 3.89
CA VAL A 172 1.87 11.40 3.82
C VAL A 172 1.18 11.33 2.45
N PRO A 173 -0.16 11.21 2.37
CA PRO A 173 -0.90 11.32 1.11
C PRO A 173 -0.51 12.64 0.43
N PRO A 174 -0.30 12.67 -0.90
CA PRO A 174 -0.08 13.95 -1.56
C PRO A 174 -1.28 14.84 -1.26
N ALA A 175 -1.03 16.01 -0.67
CA ALA A 175 -2.01 17.09 -0.71
C ALA A 175 -2.25 17.39 -2.20
N ASP A 176 -3.51 17.60 -2.58
CA ASP A 176 -3.91 18.04 -3.91
C ASP A 176 -3.10 19.29 -4.31
N ASP A 177 -1.99 19.08 -5.01
CA ASP A 177 -1.29 20.13 -5.74
C ASP A 177 -1.67 19.95 -7.21
N PRO A 178 -2.25 20.98 -7.86
CA PRO A 178 -2.63 20.93 -9.26
C PRO A 178 -1.38 20.69 -10.11
N ASP A 179 -1.39 19.60 -10.87
CA ASP A 179 -0.29 19.11 -11.69
C ASP A 179 0.27 20.22 -12.62
N PRO A 180 1.53 20.69 -12.45
CA PRO A 180 2.14 21.69 -13.34
C PRO A 180 2.59 21.12 -14.70
N PHE A 181 2.29 19.84 -14.97
CA PHE A 181 2.71 19.13 -16.19
C PHE A 181 1.56 18.74 -17.13
N ASP A 182 0.41 19.42 -17.05
CA ASP A 182 -0.58 19.42 -18.14
C ASP A 182 -0.18 20.34 -19.31
N ALA A 183 1.12 20.38 -19.59
CA ALA A 183 1.71 21.09 -20.72
C ALA A 183 2.36 20.06 -21.65
N GLY A 184 1.53 19.48 -22.52
CA GLY A 184 1.95 18.99 -23.82
C GLY A 184 2.15 17.49 -23.96
N ALA A 185 1.09 16.80 -24.36
CA ALA A 185 1.17 15.72 -25.33
C ALA A 185 0.01 15.86 -26.34
N PRO A 186 0.26 15.73 -27.65
CA PRO A 186 -0.64 16.20 -28.69
C PRO A 186 -1.89 15.31 -28.78
N ALA A 187 -3.04 15.97 -28.75
CA ALA A 187 -4.34 15.39 -29.02
C ALA A 187 -4.34 14.69 -30.38
N ALA A 188 -4.48 13.36 -30.37
CA ALA A 188 -4.94 12.63 -31.53
C ALA A 188 -6.39 13.03 -31.79
N ALA A 189 -6.64 13.49 -33.01
CA ALA A 189 -7.88 14.11 -33.44
C ALA A 189 -9.10 13.20 -33.27
N THR A 190 -10.12 13.72 -32.57
CA THR A 190 -11.53 13.38 -32.79
C THR A 190 -12.30 14.68 -33.03
N ALA A 191 -13.08 14.69 -34.11
CA ALA A 191 -13.76 15.85 -34.68
C ALA A 191 -14.89 16.39 -33.76
N PRO A 192 -15.27 17.67 -33.90
CA PRO A 192 -16.13 18.37 -32.95
C PRO A 192 -17.62 18.08 -33.21
N VAL A 193 -18.35 17.73 -32.15
CA VAL A 193 -19.81 17.93 -32.10
C VAL A 193 -20.07 19.18 -31.28
N ALA A 194 -20.64 20.18 -31.95
CA ALA A 194 -21.06 21.44 -31.39
C ALA A 194 -22.39 21.30 -30.62
N GLY A 195 -22.53 22.06 -29.53
CA GLY A 195 -23.84 22.60 -29.13
C GLY A 195 -24.22 22.54 -27.65
N ALA A 196 -23.72 23.52 -26.87
CA ALA A 196 -24.42 24.27 -25.80
C ALA A 196 -24.96 23.55 -24.53
N PRO A 197 -25.32 24.30 -23.45
CA PRO A 197 -24.75 25.52 -22.88
C PRO A 197 -24.21 25.29 -21.45
N ALA A 198 -23.35 26.19 -20.98
CA ALA A 198 -22.97 26.26 -19.57
C ALA A 198 -24.14 26.79 -18.71
N ALA A 199 -24.53 26.03 -17.67
CA ALA A 199 -25.21 26.48 -16.45
C ALA A 199 -25.44 25.27 -15.51
N PRO A 200 -25.65 25.45 -14.19
CA PRO A 200 -25.04 26.39 -13.24
C PRO A 200 -24.29 25.66 -12.11
N GLU A 201 -23.53 26.38 -11.29
CA GLU A 201 -23.05 25.91 -9.98
C GLU A 201 -24.27 25.55 -9.10
N GLY A 202 -24.28 24.35 -8.50
CA GLY A 202 -25.31 23.97 -7.54
C GLY A 202 -25.27 22.51 -7.09
N GLY A 203 -24.99 22.32 -5.80
CA GLY A 203 -25.27 21.11 -5.02
C GLY A 203 -24.06 20.25 -4.73
N ASP A 204 -23.80 19.97 -3.45
CA ASP A 204 -22.80 19.03 -2.91
C ASP A 204 -23.09 17.55 -3.29
N GLU A 205 -23.68 17.29 -4.45
CA GLU A 205 -24.07 15.97 -4.89
C GLU A 205 -22.93 15.37 -5.74
N PRO A 206 -22.44 14.16 -5.40
CA PRO A 206 -21.26 13.59 -6.05
C PRO A 206 -21.47 13.45 -7.56
N GLU A 207 -20.47 13.90 -8.33
CA GLU A 207 -20.54 13.92 -9.79
C GLU A 207 -20.73 12.49 -10.34
N ARG A 208 -21.87 12.25 -10.99
CA ARG A 208 -22.25 10.93 -11.50
C ARG A 208 -21.70 10.72 -12.90
N ARG A 209 -20.79 9.78 -13.06
CA ARG A 209 -20.12 9.49 -14.34
C ARG A 209 -20.41 8.07 -14.80
N PRO A 210 -20.57 7.83 -16.12
CA PRO A 210 -20.70 6.48 -16.64
C PRO A 210 -19.42 5.68 -16.44
N PHE A 211 -19.55 4.40 -16.07
CA PHE A 211 -18.42 3.47 -15.96
C PHE A 211 -18.47 2.39 -17.04
N PRO A 212 -17.31 1.85 -17.46
CA PRO A 212 -17.25 0.87 -18.54
C PRO A 212 -17.84 -0.49 -18.13
N ALA A 213 -18.32 -1.25 -19.11
CA ALA A 213 -18.75 -2.64 -18.94
C ALA A 213 -17.54 -3.59 -18.81
N ALA A 214 -16.65 -3.31 -17.86
CA ALA A 214 -15.43 -4.09 -17.65
C ALA A 214 -15.75 -5.55 -17.32
N VAL A 215 -14.90 -6.47 -17.80
CA VAL A 215 -15.06 -7.90 -17.53
C VAL A 215 -14.57 -8.20 -16.12
N VAL A 216 -15.38 -8.94 -15.36
CA VAL A 216 -15.07 -9.47 -14.04
C VAL A 216 -15.41 -10.96 -14.00
N VAL A 217 -14.81 -11.70 -13.08
CA VAL A 217 -15.10 -13.13 -12.89
C VAL A 217 -15.63 -13.37 -11.48
N SER A 218 -16.79 -14.01 -11.41
CA SER A 218 -17.46 -14.47 -10.18
C SER A 218 -17.80 -15.94 -10.35
N ASP A 219 -17.51 -16.77 -9.35
CA ASP A 219 -17.83 -18.21 -9.35
C ASP A 219 -17.41 -18.93 -10.64
N SER A 220 -16.22 -18.61 -11.16
CA SER A 220 -15.66 -19.12 -12.43
C SER A 220 -16.44 -18.76 -13.70
N SER A 221 -17.40 -17.82 -13.62
CA SER A 221 -18.13 -17.28 -14.76
C SER A 221 -17.66 -15.85 -15.11
N TYR A 222 -17.47 -15.59 -16.40
CA TYR A 222 -17.18 -14.25 -16.90
C TYR A 222 -18.47 -13.44 -16.97
N ARG A 223 -18.44 -12.23 -16.41
CA ARG A 223 -19.56 -11.29 -16.38
C ARG A 223 -19.08 -9.88 -16.67
N SER A 224 -19.97 -9.00 -17.13
CA SER A 224 -19.65 -7.57 -17.15
C SER A 224 -19.99 -6.93 -15.81
N LEU A 225 -19.26 -5.87 -15.46
CA LEU A 225 -19.57 -5.06 -14.27
C LEU A 225 -20.99 -4.47 -14.33
N HIS A 226 -21.51 -4.20 -15.54
CA HIS A 226 -22.90 -3.78 -15.75
C HIS A 226 -23.90 -4.87 -15.34
N ASP A 227 -23.60 -6.14 -15.60
CA ASP A 227 -24.46 -7.25 -15.15
C ASP A 227 -24.44 -7.36 -13.64
N VAL A 228 -23.29 -7.14 -13.00
CA VAL A 228 -23.15 -7.22 -11.54
C VAL A 228 -23.99 -6.15 -10.86
N VAL A 229 -23.93 -4.90 -11.34
CA VAL A 229 -24.74 -3.82 -10.76
C VAL A 229 -26.23 -3.92 -11.11
N ALA A 230 -26.61 -4.65 -12.16
CA ALA A 230 -28.01 -4.87 -12.50
C ALA A 230 -28.76 -5.67 -11.41
N GLU A 231 -28.03 -6.47 -10.63
CA GLU A 231 -28.60 -7.21 -9.50
C GLU A 231 -28.73 -6.34 -8.22
N GLY A 232 -28.21 -5.11 -8.21
CA GLY A 232 -28.16 -4.24 -7.03
C GLY A 232 -26.91 -3.37 -7.01
N ALA A 233 -26.98 -2.22 -6.32
CA ALA A 233 -25.88 -1.29 -6.18
C ALA A 233 -24.65 -1.96 -5.55
N VAL A 234 -23.45 -1.54 -5.96
CA VAL A 234 -22.19 -2.15 -5.55
C VAL A 234 -21.24 -1.09 -5.06
N VAL A 235 -20.67 -1.28 -3.87
CA VAL A 235 -19.43 -0.58 -3.51
C VAL A 235 -18.25 -1.46 -3.94
N ALA A 236 -17.55 -1.01 -4.99
CA ALA A 236 -16.41 -1.72 -5.54
C ALA A 236 -15.14 -1.28 -4.81
N LEU A 237 -14.50 -2.22 -4.11
CA LEU A 237 -13.28 -1.97 -3.37
C LEU A 237 -12.08 -2.60 -4.08
N ARG A 238 -10.97 -1.88 -4.13
CA ARG A 238 -9.68 -2.43 -4.51
C ARG A 238 -8.87 -2.65 -3.24
N LEU A 239 -8.75 -3.90 -2.80
CA LEU A 239 -8.05 -4.32 -1.59
C LEU A 239 -7.00 -5.38 -1.90
N SER A 240 -5.96 -5.45 -1.08
CA SER A 240 -4.92 -6.47 -1.19
C SER A 240 -4.61 -7.04 0.19
N PRO A 241 -4.60 -8.37 0.38
CA PRO A 241 -4.32 -8.98 1.69
C PRO A 241 -2.92 -8.71 2.23
N GLY A 242 -1.99 -8.36 1.34
CA GLY A 242 -0.63 -7.99 1.73
C GLY A 242 -0.39 -6.48 1.73
N CYS A 243 -1.44 -5.65 1.76
CA CYS A 243 -1.36 -4.21 1.90
C CYS A 243 -1.70 -3.85 3.36
N GLY A 244 -0.76 -3.22 4.08
CA GLY A 244 -0.94 -2.90 5.50
C GLY A 244 -2.16 -2.03 5.78
N SER A 245 -2.33 -0.94 5.03
CA SER A 245 -3.49 -0.05 5.12
C SER A 245 -4.82 -0.73 4.74
N CYS A 246 -4.78 -1.84 4.00
CA CYS A 246 -5.97 -2.60 3.66
C CYS A 246 -6.44 -3.47 4.83
N SER A 247 -5.57 -3.79 5.79
CA SER A 247 -5.90 -4.71 6.88
C SER A 247 -7.03 -4.19 7.79
N SER A 248 -7.07 -2.89 8.08
CA SER A 248 -8.12 -2.25 8.87
C SER A 248 -9.48 -2.29 8.18
N VAL A 249 -9.50 -2.13 6.85
CA VAL A 249 -10.72 -2.25 6.03
C VAL A 249 -11.16 -3.70 5.95
N ILE A 250 -10.25 -4.63 5.65
CA ILE A 250 -10.54 -6.06 5.52
C ILE A 250 -11.11 -6.63 6.82
N ALA A 251 -10.56 -6.24 7.98
CA ALA A 251 -11.02 -6.70 9.28
C ALA A 251 -12.48 -6.30 9.59
N GLN A 252 -12.96 -5.21 8.99
CA GLN A 252 -14.30 -4.67 9.20
C GLN A 252 -15.29 -5.03 8.09
N LEU A 253 -14.82 -5.57 6.95
CA LEU A 253 -15.69 -5.97 5.84
C LEU A 253 -16.89 -6.83 6.27
N PRO A 254 -16.75 -7.84 7.17
CA PRO A 254 -17.91 -8.62 7.61
C PRO A 254 -19.01 -7.79 8.27
N ASP A 255 -18.65 -6.77 9.05
CA ASP A 255 -19.61 -5.86 9.70
C ASP A 255 -20.32 -4.98 8.66
N TYR A 256 -19.58 -4.48 7.67
CA TYR A 256 -20.16 -3.68 6.59
C TYR A 256 -21.09 -4.48 5.66
N VAL A 257 -20.88 -5.78 5.50
CA VAL A 257 -21.81 -6.63 4.73
C VAL A 257 -23.23 -6.55 5.30
N ASP A 258 -23.35 -6.50 6.63
CA ASP A 258 -24.65 -6.41 7.29
C ASP A 258 -25.18 -4.96 7.30
N ARG A 259 -24.31 -3.96 7.51
CA ARG A 259 -24.71 -2.55 7.66
C ARG A 259 -25.07 -1.86 6.34
N LEU A 260 -24.48 -2.27 5.22
CA LEU A 260 -24.72 -1.64 3.90
C LEU A 260 -26.08 -2.01 3.28
N GLY A 261 -26.81 -2.97 3.87
CA GLY A 261 -28.15 -3.36 3.44
C GLY A 261 -28.19 -3.80 1.96
N PRO A 262 -28.91 -3.08 1.07
CA PRO A 262 -29.01 -3.46 -0.34
C PRO A 262 -27.73 -3.18 -1.16
N VAL A 263 -26.82 -2.34 -0.67
CA VAL A 263 -25.55 -2.05 -1.35
C VAL A 263 -24.56 -3.18 -1.05
N ARG A 264 -24.12 -3.88 -2.08
CA ARG A 264 -23.23 -5.04 -1.92
C ARG A 264 -21.76 -4.63 -2.00
N PRO A 265 -20.94 -4.93 -0.99
CA PRO A 265 -19.50 -4.77 -1.12
C PRO A 265 -18.93 -5.85 -2.06
N ARG A 266 -18.12 -5.43 -3.02
CA ARG A 266 -17.38 -6.33 -3.92
C ARG A 266 -15.91 -5.94 -3.97
N VAL A 267 -15.02 -6.90 -3.74
CA VAL A 267 -13.57 -6.67 -3.77
C VAL A 267 -13.00 -7.09 -5.12
N LEU A 268 -12.54 -6.11 -5.90
CA LEU A 268 -11.86 -6.33 -7.18
C LEU A 268 -10.43 -6.78 -6.94
N VAL A 269 -10.09 -7.96 -7.44
CA VAL A 269 -8.75 -8.56 -7.34
C VAL A 269 -8.13 -8.68 -8.73
N PRO A 270 -7.18 -7.80 -9.09
CA PRO A 270 -6.49 -7.85 -10.38
C PRO A 270 -5.81 -9.19 -10.66
N ARG A 271 -5.99 -9.72 -11.87
CA ARG A 271 -5.39 -10.97 -12.35
C ARG A 271 -4.58 -10.72 -13.61
N TYR A 272 -3.27 -10.92 -13.53
CA TYR A 272 -2.37 -10.82 -14.68
C TYR A 272 -1.91 -12.24 -15.06
N GLY A 273 -2.33 -12.73 -16.23
CA GLY A 273 -2.00 -14.08 -16.72
C GLY A 273 -3.23 -14.99 -16.94
N THR A 274 -3.01 -16.25 -17.30
CA THR A 274 -4.09 -17.23 -17.55
C THR A 274 -4.63 -17.82 -16.24
N ALA A 275 -5.97 -17.96 -16.14
CA ALA A 275 -6.71 -18.39 -14.95
C ALA A 275 -6.20 -19.69 -14.28
N ALA A 276 -5.50 -20.56 -15.03
CA ALA A 276 -5.03 -21.86 -14.54
C ALA A 276 -3.76 -21.82 -13.69
N GLU A 277 -2.97 -20.74 -13.68
CA GLU A 277 -1.63 -20.82 -13.11
C GLU A 277 -1.55 -20.61 -11.59
N HIS A 278 -2.39 -19.77 -10.96
CA HIS A 278 -2.39 -19.57 -9.50
C HIS A 278 -3.72 -19.00 -9.01
N ALA A 279 -4.43 -19.60 -8.05
CA ALA A 279 -5.56 -18.94 -7.38
C ALA A 279 -5.06 -17.68 -6.63
N PRO A 280 -5.81 -16.56 -6.63
CA PRO A 280 -5.38 -15.38 -5.91
C PRO A 280 -5.36 -15.68 -4.41
N HIS A 281 -4.28 -15.30 -3.73
CA HIS A 281 -4.23 -15.41 -2.28
C HIS A 281 -5.16 -14.35 -1.69
N LEU A 282 -6.32 -14.78 -1.17
CA LEU A 282 -7.36 -13.90 -0.64
C LEU A 282 -7.10 -13.47 0.82
N GLY A 283 -6.19 -14.15 1.52
CA GLY A 283 -5.91 -13.89 2.94
C GLY A 283 -7.19 -13.93 3.78
N GLN A 284 -7.54 -12.79 4.38
CA GLN A 284 -8.74 -12.63 5.22
C GLN A 284 -9.94 -12.03 4.47
N ILE A 285 -9.82 -11.76 3.17
CA ILE A 285 -10.94 -11.25 2.37
C ILE A 285 -11.93 -12.41 2.16
N PRO A 286 -13.21 -12.24 2.55
CA PRO A 286 -14.21 -13.29 2.35
C PRO A 286 -14.40 -13.58 0.86
N ALA A 287 -14.34 -14.86 0.49
CA ALA A 287 -14.31 -15.30 -0.91
C ALA A 287 -15.58 -14.90 -1.67
N GLU A 288 -16.71 -14.86 -0.97
CA GLU A 288 -18.01 -14.44 -1.47
C GLU A 288 -18.07 -12.97 -1.89
N LEU A 289 -17.16 -12.12 -1.41
CA LEU A 289 -17.08 -10.71 -1.80
C LEU A 289 -16.21 -10.49 -3.04
N VAL A 290 -15.41 -11.48 -3.44
CA VAL A 290 -14.36 -11.30 -4.44
C VAL A 290 -14.94 -11.31 -5.85
N LEU A 291 -14.51 -10.33 -6.64
CA LEU A 291 -14.60 -10.33 -8.09
C LEU A 291 -13.18 -10.32 -8.65
N GLU A 292 -12.82 -11.36 -9.39
CA GLU A 292 -11.55 -11.36 -10.11
C GLU A 292 -11.63 -10.35 -11.27
N ASP A 293 -10.56 -9.57 -11.45
CA ASP A 293 -10.47 -8.49 -12.44
C ASP A 293 -9.35 -8.81 -13.46
N PRO A 294 -9.67 -9.50 -14.57
CA PRO A 294 -8.70 -9.85 -15.61
C PRO A 294 -8.02 -8.60 -16.19
N GLY A 295 -6.69 -8.57 -16.12
CA GLY A 295 -5.87 -7.47 -16.63
C GLY A 295 -6.03 -6.15 -15.87
N ALA A 296 -6.69 -6.15 -14.71
CA ALA A 296 -7.06 -4.95 -13.95
C ALA A 296 -8.00 -3.98 -14.70
N GLY A 297 -8.77 -4.47 -15.68
CA GLY A 297 -9.61 -3.63 -16.53
C GLY A 297 -10.71 -2.92 -15.76
N ALA A 298 -11.33 -3.57 -14.78
CA ALA A 298 -12.34 -2.96 -13.93
C ALA A 298 -11.74 -1.90 -13.00
N CYS A 299 -10.63 -2.20 -12.31
CA CYS A 299 -9.95 -1.22 -11.47
C CYS A 299 -9.50 0.01 -12.26
N GLN A 300 -8.94 -0.16 -13.47
CA GLN A 300 -8.54 0.95 -14.34
C GLN A 300 -9.75 1.76 -14.81
N GLY A 301 -10.79 1.09 -15.29
CA GLY A 301 -12.01 1.74 -15.78
C GLY A 301 -12.78 2.51 -14.72
N LEU A 302 -12.62 2.13 -13.44
CA LEU A 302 -13.21 2.78 -12.28
C LEU A 302 -12.30 3.83 -11.62
N GLY A 303 -11.08 4.02 -12.12
CA GLY A 303 -10.11 4.95 -11.52
C GLY A 303 -9.55 4.51 -10.16
N LEU A 304 -9.69 3.23 -9.79
CA LEU A 304 -9.17 2.65 -8.55
C LEU A 304 -7.67 2.40 -8.69
N SER A 305 -6.86 3.45 -8.59
CA SER A 305 -5.43 3.45 -8.93
C SER A 305 -4.50 2.94 -7.81
N SER A 306 -4.94 3.00 -6.55
CA SER A 306 -4.14 2.63 -5.38
C SER A 306 -4.89 1.67 -4.44
N PHE A 307 -4.24 1.29 -3.34
CA PHE A 307 -4.82 0.43 -2.31
C PHE A 307 -4.75 1.13 -0.94
N PRO A 308 -5.79 1.03 -0.09
CA PRO A 308 -7.16 0.68 -0.44
C PRO A 308 -7.85 1.84 -1.20
N SER A 309 -8.80 1.51 -2.05
CA SER A 309 -9.67 2.50 -2.70
C SER A 309 -11.07 1.94 -2.91
N ALA A 310 -12.09 2.79 -2.94
CA ALA A 310 -13.47 2.39 -3.13
C ALA A 310 -14.25 3.36 -4.03
N VAL A 311 -15.25 2.85 -4.73
CA VAL A 311 -16.20 3.65 -5.52
C VAL A 311 -17.59 3.02 -5.42
N LEU A 312 -18.63 3.86 -5.35
CA LEU A 312 -20.02 3.41 -5.33
C LEU A 312 -20.59 3.40 -6.74
N LEU A 313 -21.15 2.27 -7.14
CA LEU A 313 -21.72 2.01 -8.45
C LEU A 313 -23.24 1.84 -8.34
N GLY A 314 -23.98 2.70 -9.05
CA GLY A 314 -25.42 2.63 -9.16
C GLY A 314 -25.89 1.56 -10.14
N THR A 315 -27.14 1.13 -9.97
CA THR A 315 -27.83 0.18 -10.88
C THR A 315 -28.10 0.78 -12.26
N ASP A 316 -28.03 2.10 -12.38
CA ASP A 316 -28.17 2.89 -13.62
C ASP A 316 -26.86 3.05 -14.39
N ARG A 317 -25.80 2.34 -13.98
CA ARG A 317 -24.48 2.34 -14.63
C ARG A 317 -23.73 3.67 -14.52
N LEU A 318 -24.10 4.49 -13.55
CA LEU A 318 -23.38 5.69 -13.17
C LEU A 318 -22.72 5.50 -11.79
N THR A 319 -21.60 6.15 -11.58
CA THR A 319 -21.03 6.28 -10.23
C THR A 319 -21.98 7.10 -9.36
N ALA A 320 -22.04 6.77 -8.07
CA ALA A 320 -22.85 7.47 -7.08
C ALA A 320 -22.02 8.04 -5.91
N GLY A 321 -20.70 7.81 -5.92
CA GLY A 321 -19.76 8.34 -4.94
C GLY A 321 -18.35 7.79 -5.15
N GLY A 322 -17.34 8.54 -4.70
CA GLY A 322 -15.94 8.23 -4.93
C GLY A 322 -15.46 8.51 -6.37
N PRO A 323 -14.26 8.03 -6.77
CA PRO A 323 -13.40 7.14 -6.01
C PRO A 323 -12.73 7.82 -4.80
N VAL A 324 -12.65 7.10 -3.67
CA VAL A 324 -11.90 7.50 -2.47
C VAL A 324 -10.67 6.63 -2.29
N PHE A 325 -9.64 7.16 -1.64
CA PHE A 325 -8.33 6.52 -1.49
C PHE A 325 -7.81 6.59 -0.07
N GLY A 326 -7.17 5.52 0.41
CA GLY A 326 -6.66 5.43 1.77
C GLY A 326 -7.66 4.78 2.74
N ALA A 327 -7.13 4.21 3.84
CA ALA A 327 -7.93 3.38 4.74
C ALA A 327 -9.03 4.17 5.44
N ASP A 328 -8.69 5.32 6.01
CA ASP A 328 -9.62 6.15 6.77
C ASP A 328 -10.75 6.67 5.87
N ALA A 329 -10.41 7.22 4.70
CA ALA A 329 -11.40 7.70 3.73
C ALA A 329 -12.30 6.58 3.17
N VAL A 330 -11.77 5.36 3.00
CA VAL A 330 -12.59 4.22 2.59
C VAL A 330 -13.55 3.81 3.71
N LEU A 331 -13.12 3.79 4.97
CA LEU A 331 -13.99 3.46 6.11
C LEU A 331 -15.07 4.53 6.32
N GLU A 332 -14.70 5.81 6.28
CA GLU A 332 -15.63 6.94 6.34
C GLU A 332 -16.67 6.85 5.22
N PHE A 333 -16.24 6.57 3.98
CA PHE A 333 -17.14 6.38 2.85
C PHE A 333 -18.09 5.19 3.03
N LEU A 334 -17.64 4.07 3.60
CA LEU A 334 -18.50 2.93 3.90
C LEU A 334 -19.49 3.24 5.03
N ASP A 335 -19.07 4.01 6.03
CA ASP A 335 -19.94 4.48 7.12
C ASP A 335 -21.02 5.42 6.59
N GLU A 336 -20.67 6.40 5.75
CA GLU A 336 -21.62 7.30 5.09
C GLU A 336 -22.67 6.52 4.29
N ILE A 337 -22.25 5.55 3.48
CA ILE A 337 -23.18 4.71 2.71
C ILE A 337 -24.11 3.95 3.66
N ALA A 338 -23.55 3.34 4.72
CA ALA A 338 -24.34 2.58 5.70
C ALA A 338 -25.36 3.48 6.43
N GLU A 339 -24.99 4.72 6.78
CA GLU A 339 -25.87 5.69 7.41
C GLU A 339 -27.02 6.11 6.49
N ILE A 340 -26.72 6.41 5.21
CA ILE A 340 -27.73 6.73 4.20
C ILE A 340 -28.69 5.55 4.04
N MET A 341 -28.17 4.32 3.90
CA MET A 341 -29.01 3.13 3.76
C MET A 341 -29.87 2.89 5.00
N ALA A 342 -29.32 3.05 6.20
CA ALA A 342 -30.07 2.91 7.45
C ALA A 342 -31.19 3.95 7.60
N ALA A 343 -30.99 5.16 7.06
CA ALA A 343 -32.01 6.22 7.06
C ALA A 343 -33.14 5.98 6.04
N GLU A 344 -32.85 5.32 4.91
CA GLU A 344 -33.87 5.00 3.89
C GLU A 344 -34.67 3.72 4.19
N LEU A 345 -34.10 2.79 4.95
CA LEU A 345 -34.70 1.51 5.34
C LEU A 345 -35.90 1.52 6.35
N PRO A 346 -36.25 2.58 7.12
CA PRO A 346 -37.36 2.50 8.08
C PRO A 346 -38.77 2.76 7.52
N ALA A 347 -38.97 3.13 6.25
CA ALA A 347 -40.28 3.58 5.77
C ALA A 347 -41.19 2.48 5.18
N ALA A 348 -40.69 1.25 4.99
CA ALA A 348 -41.38 0.23 4.20
C ALA A 348 -42.22 -0.80 5.00
N GLN A 349 -42.36 -0.68 6.33
CA GLN A 349 -42.97 -1.76 7.15
C GLN A 349 -44.11 -1.36 8.11
N THR A 350 -44.71 -0.17 8.01
CA THR A 350 -45.83 0.22 8.90
C THR A 350 -47.15 0.57 8.23
N ASP A 351 -47.48 0.01 7.06
CA ASP A 351 -48.82 0.18 6.50
C ASP A 351 -49.42 -1.13 5.98
N HIS A 352 -49.66 -2.10 6.88
CA HIS A 352 -50.61 -3.21 6.66
C HIS A 352 -51.05 -3.86 7.99
N ASP A 353 -51.87 -3.16 8.78
CA ASP A 353 -52.94 -3.69 9.66
C ASP A 353 -53.44 -2.53 10.53
N HIS A 354 -54.70 -2.06 10.54
CA HIS A 354 -55.97 -2.76 10.48
C HIS A 354 -57.05 -1.85 9.88
N GLY A 355 -57.53 -2.21 8.69
CA GLY A 355 -58.81 -1.76 8.16
C GLY A 355 -59.93 -2.74 8.55
N GLY A 356 -60.62 -2.42 9.65
CA GLY A 356 -62.03 -2.71 9.94
C GLY A 356 -62.65 -4.08 9.64
N HIS A 357 -63.20 -4.71 10.68
CA HIS A 357 -64.55 -5.30 10.60
C HIS A 357 -65.20 -5.41 11.99
N ARG A 358 -66.28 -4.65 12.19
CA ARG A 358 -67.42 -5.04 13.05
C ARG A 358 -68.56 -5.42 12.12
N PRO A 359 -69.27 -6.49 12.45
CA PRO A 359 -70.72 -6.42 12.58
C PRO A 359 -71.18 -6.60 14.03
#